data_AF-A0A1F7H2X0-F1
#
_entry.id   AF-A0A1F7H2X0-F1
#
_cell.length_a   1.000
_cell.length_b   1.000
_cell.length_c   1.000
_cell.angle_alpha   90.00
_cell.angle_beta   90.00
_cell.angle_gamma   90.00
#
_symmetry.space_group_name_H-M   'P 1'
#
loop_
_entity.id
_entity.type
_entity.pdbx_description
1 polymer ?
#
loop_
_entity_poly.entity_id
_entity_poly.type
_entity_poly.pdbx_seq_one_letter_code
_entity_poly.pdbx_strand_id
1 'polypeptide(L)'
;MKTVAYYSGKIETKNRECFVGNQKVDCPQTGKAFTTAGDKLDLLPQIPSLEKRSDPVVFIILLAIIVFFSVLSIFRIKIFGKTLGEYIKPIWYLILISIATVAWQYLFGLKIDDGLISIRISQLVWEICIAVSAYKLIKTADFGYGNLFFLGVLYSLVIHGLKATVRYLFYEKTFLYLADRFLYGSLLVMVTVFIGGSMFLFFRQKKIIK
;
A
#
# COMPACT_ATOMS: atom_id res chain seq x y z
N MET A 1 38.42 11.87 8.43
CA MET A 1 37.39 12.14 7.42
C MET A 1 37.56 11.12 6.29
N LYS A 2 36.59 10.23 6.06
CA LYS A 2 36.61 9.38 4.86
C LYS A 2 35.86 10.11 3.76
N THR A 3 36.59 10.50 2.73
CA THR A 3 36.05 11.13 1.53
C THR A 3 35.08 10.14 0.88
N VAL A 4 33.77 10.42 0.91
CA VAL A 4 32.79 9.65 0.16
C VAL A 4 32.96 10.04 -1.30
N ALA A 5 33.69 9.23 -2.06
CA ALA A 5 33.84 9.44 -3.49
C ALA A 5 32.47 9.17 -4.16
N TYR A 6 31.93 10.19 -4.82
CA TYR A 6 30.73 10.06 -5.63
C TYR A 6 31.13 9.47 -6.99
N TYR A 7 30.69 8.25 -7.27
CA TYR A 7 30.89 7.60 -8.57
C TYR A 7 29.60 7.71 -9.38
N SER A 8 29.63 8.43 -10.51
CA SER A 8 28.48 8.44 -11.43
C SER A 8 28.55 7.21 -12.34
N GLY A 9 27.58 6.31 -12.19
CA GLY A 9 27.49 5.10 -13.00
C GLY A 9 26.74 3.98 -12.31
N LYS A 10 26.30 2.99 -13.09
CA LYS A 10 25.71 1.76 -12.58
C LYS A 10 26.82 0.89 -11.96
N ILE A 11 26.66 0.51 -10.71
CA ILE A 11 27.59 -0.41 -10.04
C ILE A 11 27.27 -1.83 -10.49
N GLU A 12 28.27 -2.54 -11.02
CA GLU A 12 28.19 -3.93 -11.41
C GLU A 12 29.05 -4.80 -10.48
N THR A 13 28.54 -5.97 -10.08
CA THR A 13 29.26 -6.89 -9.20
C THR A 13 29.82 -8.05 -10.01
N LYS A 14 31.13 -8.29 -9.93
CA LYS A 14 31.82 -9.46 -10.50
C LYS A 14 32.67 -10.11 -9.40
N ASN A 15 32.52 -11.42 -9.19
CA ASN A 15 33.33 -12.21 -8.24
C ASN A 15 33.46 -11.59 -6.82
N ARG A 16 32.36 -11.07 -6.26
CA ARG A 16 32.31 -10.40 -4.93
C ARG A 16 33.05 -9.06 -4.84
N GLU A 17 33.45 -8.49 -5.96
CA GLU A 17 34.03 -7.15 -6.06
C GLU A 17 33.09 -6.22 -6.84
N CYS A 18 33.08 -4.94 -6.48
CA CYS A 18 32.21 -3.92 -7.08
C CYS A 18 32.97 -3.10 -8.11
N PHE A 19 32.33 -2.85 -9.25
CA PHE A 19 32.91 -2.10 -10.36
C PHE A 19 31.98 -1.00 -10.84
N VAL A 20 32.55 0.11 -11.29
CA VAL A 20 31.88 1.10 -12.14
C VAL A 20 32.62 1.09 -13.48
N GLY A 21 31.99 0.53 -14.51
CA GLY A 21 32.69 0.18 -15.75
C GLY A 21 33.79 -0.88 -15.49
N ASN A 22 35.05 -0.53 -15.75
CA ASN A 22 36.22 -1.39 -15.49
C ASN A 22 36.98 -1.04 -14.21
N GLN A 23 36.52 -0.05 -13.44
CA GLN A 23 37.21 0.42 -12.24
C GLN A 23 36.66 -0.26 -10.99
N LYS A 24 37.53 -0.91 -10.21
CA LYS A 24 37.20 -1.50 -8.91
C LYS A 24 36.93 -0.38 -7.90
N VAL A 25 35.78 -0.46 -7.23
CA VAL A 25 35.36 0.48 -6.17
C VAL A 25 35.08 -0.27 -4.88
N ASP A 26 35.20 0.43 -3.75
CA ASP A 26 34.78 -0.12 -2.46
C ASP A 26 33.29 -0.41 -2.50
N CYS A 27 32.92 -1.67 -2.27
CA CYS A 27 31.52 -2.04 -2.14
C CYS A 27 30.90 -1.27 -0.97
N PRO A 28 29.75 -0.59 -1.14
CA PRO A 28 29.09 0.08 -0.04
C PRO A 28 28.87 -0.94 1.09
N GLN A 29 29.36 -0.58 2.28
CA GLN A 29 29.66 -1.52 3.36
C GLN A 29 28.49 -2.45 3.71
N THR A 30 28.77 -3.75 3.53
CA THR A 30 28.40 -4.91 4.37
C THR A 30 27.00 -4.92 4.99
N GLY A 31 26.09 -5.66 4.36
CA GLY A 31 24.89 -6.15 5.06
C GLY A 31 23.76 -6.69 4.20
N LYS A 32 23.71 -6.44 2.89
CA LYS A 32 22.59 -6.90 2.06
C LYS A 32 23.08 -7.54 0.77
N ALA A 33 22.59 -8.76 0.54
CA ALA A 33 22.77 -9.47 -0.72
C ALA A 33 22.17 -8.62 -1.85
N PHE A 34 23.03 -8.14 -2.74
CA PHE A 34 22.62 -7.54 -4.00
C PHE A 34 21.95 -8.63 -4.82
N THR A 35 20.62 -8.56 -4.94
CA THR A 35 19.90 -9.45 -5.83
C THR A 35 20.11 -9.00 -7.27
N THR A 36 20.37 -9.96 -8.14
CA THR A 36 20.68 -9.84 -9.58
C THR A 36 19.55 -9.23 -10.43
N ALA A 37 18.47 -8.76 -9.82
CA ALA A 37 17.31 -8.14 -10.49
C ALA A 37 17.09 -6.73 -9.94
N GLY A 38 17.17 -5.73 -10.82
CA GLY A 38 17.15 -4.30 -10.48
C GLY A 38 15.80 -3.68 -10.10
N ASP A 39 14.97 -4.33 -9.27
CA ASP A 39 13.54 -3.95 -9.14
C ASP A 39 13.05 -3.59 -7.72
N LYS A 40 13.84 -2.90 -6.90
CA LYS A 40 13.30 -2.25 -5.69
C LYS A 40 13.77 -0.80 -5.60
N LEU A 41 12.97 0.09 -6.18
CA LEU A 41 12.96 1.49 -5.77
C LEU A 41 12.37 1.54 -4.36
N ASP A 42 13.21 1.63 -3.33
CA ASP A 42 12.75 2.04 -2.01
C ASP A 42 12.39 3.53 -2.12
N LEU A 43 11.14 3.90 -1.81
CA LEU A 43 10.66 5.28 -1.90
C LEU A 43 11.27 6.18 -0.81
N LEU A 44 11.74 5.57 0.28
CA LEU A 44 12.32 6.24 1.44
C LEU A 44 13.83 5.98 1.50
N PRO A 45 14.63 6.98 1.92
CA PRO A 45 16.06 6.78 2.13
C PRO A 45 16.31 5.73 3.23
N GLN A 46 17.34 4.91 3.05
CA GLN A 46 17.76 3.93 4.05
C GLN A 46 18.46 4.64 5.20
N ILE A 47 17.74 4.85 6.31
CA ILE A 47 18.26 5.48 7.53
C ILE A 47 18.42 4.38 8.59
N PRO A 48 19.66 4.02 9.02
CA PRO A 48 19.91 2.87 9.89
C PRO A 48 19.14 2.88 11.23
N SER A 49 18.89 4.06 11.80
CA SER A 49 18.12 4.20 13.05
C SER A 49 16.64 3.80 12.90
N LEU A 50 16.12 3.84 11.67
CA LEU A 50 14.75 3.50 11.31
C LEU A 50 14.65 2.10 10.66
N GLU A 51 15.79 1.42 10.47
CA GLU A 51 15.87 0.00 10.12
C GLU A 51 15.77 -0.93 11.34
N LYS A 52 15.68 -0.38 12.56
CA LYS A 52 15.35 -1.18 13.75
C LYS A 52 13.84 -1.39 13.84
N ARG A 53 13.43 -2.57 14.32
CA ARG A 53 12.04 -2.81 14.73
C ARG A 53 11.66 -1.79 15.81
N SER A 54 10.56 -1.08 15.60
CA SER A 54 10.07 -0.03 16.50
C SER A 54 8.64 -0.34 16.94
N ASP A 55 8.50 -1.26 17.90
CA ASP A 55 7.19 -1.71 18.41
C ASP A 55 6.34 -0.55 18.93
N PRO A 56 6.86 0.40 19.74
CA PRO A 56 6.05 1.49 20.25
C PRO A 56 5.44 2.34 19.12
N VAL A 57 6.24 2.66 18.08
CA VAL A 57 5.77 3.50 16.96
C VAL A 57 4.65 2.81 16.19
N VAL A 58 4.82 1.52 15.87
CA VAL A 58 3.81 0.78 15.11
C VAL A 58 2.51 0.64 15.90
N PHE A 59 2.59 0.30 17.19
CA PHE A 59 1.39 0.17 18.03
C PHE A 59 0.70 1.52 18.28
N ILE A 60 1.44 2.62 18.43
CA ILE A 60 0.87 3.97 18.53
C ILE A 60 0.11 4.34 17.25
N ILE A 61 0.69 4.08 16.07
CA ILE A 61 0.02 4.34 14.80
C ILE A 61 -1.25 3.48 14.66
N LEU A 62 -1.18 2.19 15.00
CA LEU A 62 -2.32 1.30 14.93
C LEU A 62 -3.44 1.76 15.89
N LEU A 63 -3.08 2.14 17.12
CA LEU A 63 -4.02 2.69 18.10
C LEU A 63 -4.66 3.98 17.59
N ALA A 64 -3.87 4.90 17.03
CA ALA A 64 -4.38 6.15 16.47
C ALA A 64 -5.40 5.91 15.34
N ILE A 65 -5.14 4.94 14.46
CA ILE A 65 -6.07 4.55 13.39
C ILE A 65 -7.38 4.00 13.99
N ILE A 66 -7.29 3.11 14.98
CA ILE A 66 -8.48 2.54 15.65
C ILE A 66 -9.29 3.65 16.31
N VAL A 67 -8.65 4.50 17.12
CA VAL A 67 -9.31 5.62 17.81
C VAL A 67 -9.96 6.56 16.80
N PHE A 68 -9.26 6.91 15.71
CA PHE A 68 -9.80 7.76 14.66
C PHE A 68 -11.11 7.18 14.09
N PHE A 69 -11.13 5.90 13.66
CA PHE A 69 -12.34 5.29 13.11
C PHE A 69 -13.45 5.08 14.16
N SER A 70 -13.09 4.77 15.40
CA SER A 70 -14.05 4.69 16.51
C SER A 70 -14.75 6.03 16.75
N VAL A 71 -13.98 7.12 16.77
CA VAL A 71 -14.52 8.49 16.91
C VAL A 71 -15.41 8.84 15.72
N LEU A 72 -14.99 8.58 14.48
CA LEU A 72 -15.82 8.81 13.30
C LEU A 72 -17.15 8.04 13.35
N SER A 73 -17.11 6.79 13.83
CA SER A 73 -18.28 5.91 13.92
C SER A 73 -19.26 6.34 15.02
N ILE A 74 -18.76 6.51 16.25
CA ILE A 74 -19.56 6.82 17.45
C ILE A 74 -20.21 8.20 17.31
N PHE A 75 -19.42 9.22 16.96
CA PHE A 75 -19.90 10.59 16.90
C PHE A 75 -20.50 10.96 15.53
N ARG A 76 -20.55 10.01 14.58
CA ARG A 76 -21.08 10.22 13.22
C ARG A 76 -20.50 11.47 12.55
N ILE A 77 -19.19 11.70 12.73
CA ILE A 77 -18.50 12.85 12.14
C ILE A 77 -18.56 12.73 10.62
N LYS A 78 -18.89 13.82 9.94
CA LYS A 78 -18.98 13.88 8.48
C LYS A 78 -17.63 14.23 7.88
N ILE A 79 -17.18 13.41 6.94
CA ILE A 79 -16.03 13.67 6.08
C ILE A 79 -16.59 13.88 4.67
N PHE A 80 -16.30 15.04 4.06
CA PHE A 80 -16.88 15.46 2.78
C PHE A 80 -18.41 15.27 2.72
N GLY A 81 -19.10 15.66 3.80
CA GLY A 81 -20.56 15.59 3.89
C GLY A 81 -21.17 14.22 4.17
N LYS A 82 -20.36 13.15 4.30
CA LYS A 82 -20.82 11.78 4.55
C LYS A 82 -20.21 11.21 5.84
N THR A 83 -21.00 10.49 6.61
CA THR A 83 -20.57 9.76 7.81
C THR A 83 -19.86 8.45 7.43
N LEU A 84 -19.02 7.90 8.31
CA LEU A 84 -18.35 6.62 8.07
C LEU A 84 -19.35 5.49 7.73
N GLY A 85 -20.54 5.50 8.37
CA GLY A 85 -21.61 4.55 8.07
C GLY A 85 -22.14 4.67 6.64
N GLU A 86 -22.24 5.88 6.10
CA GLU A 86 -22.65 6.11 4.70
C GLU A 86 -21.58 5.69 3.69
N TYR A 87 -20.31 5.75 4.07
CA TYR A 87 -19.21 5.18 3.27
C TYR A 87 -19.26 3.65 3.26
N ILE A 88 -19.43 3.02 4.41
CA ILE A 88 -19.26 1.56 4.56
C ILE A 88 -20.53 0.79 4.18
N LYS A 89 -21.71 1.22 4.63
CA LYS A 89 -22.96 0.46 4.52
C LYS A 89 -23.29 -0.01 3.09
N PRO A 90 -23.04 0.75 2.01
CA PRO A 90 -23.33 0.26 0.66
C PRO A 90 -22.34 -0.81 0.17
N ILE A 91 -21.11 -0.85 0.72
CA ILE A 91 -19.98 -1.62 0.19
C ILE A 91 -19.33 -2.57 1.20
N TRP A 92 -19.94 -2.75 2.38
CA TRP A 92 -19.36 -3.51 3.50
C TRP A 92 -18.87 -4.91 3.11
N TYR A 93 -19.63 -5.61 2.25
CA TYR A 93 -19.25 -6.94 1.76
C TYR A 93 -18.02 -6.91 0.83
N LEU A 94 -17.83 -5.84 0.04
CA LEU A 94 -16.63 -5.65 -0.80
C LEU A 94 -15.39 -5.39 0.06
N ILE A 95 -15.56 -4.67 1.17
CA ILE A 95 -14.51 -4.49 2.19
C ILE A 95 -14.15 -5.85 2.81
N LEU A 96 -15.15 -6.65 3.21
CA LEU A 96 -14.91 -8.00 3.75
C LEU A 96 -14.21 -8.93 2.76
N ILE A 97 -14.61 -8.92 1.47
CA ILE A 97 -13.94 -9.70 0.42
C ILE A 97 -12.48 -9.26 0.28
N SER A 98 -12.19 -7.96 0.35
CA SER A 98 -10.83 -7.43 0.29
C SER A 98 -9.98 -7.90 1.48
N ILE A 99 -10.55 -7.89 2.69
CA ILE A 99 -9.91 -8.43 3.90
C ILE A 99 -9.64 -9.93 3.75
N ALA A 100 -10.63 -10.71 3.32
CA ALA A 100 -10.50 -12.15 3.10
C ALA A 100 -9.45 -12.48 2.05
N THR A 101 -9.35 -11.66 1.00
CA THR A 101 -8.35 -11.80 -0.07
C THR A 101 -6.94 -11.55 0.45
N VAL A 102 -6.76 -10.52 1.30
CA VAL A 102 -5.48 -10.28 1.98
C VAL A 102 -5.13 -11.46 2.90
N ALA A 103 -6.08 -11.93 3.71
CA ALA A 103 -5.85 -13.08 4.60
C ALA A 103 -5.47 -14.34 3.80
N TRP A 104 -6.21 -14.66 2.75
CA TRP A 104 -5.94 -15.78 1.84
C TRP A 104 -4.54 -15.69 1.23
N GLN A 105 -4.13 -14.50 0.77
CA GLN A 105 -2.81 -14.27 0.19
C GLN A 105 -1.69 -14.68 1.16
N TYR A 106 -1.81 -14.39 2.46
CA TYR A 106 -0.79 -14.75 3.45
C TYR A 106 -0.89 -16.19 3.95
N LEU A 107 -2.10 -16.74 4.06
CA LEU A 107 -2.30 -18.11 4.55
C LEU A 107 -1.91 -19.16 3.51
N PHE A 108 -2.25 -18.92 2.24
CA PHE A 108 -2.11 -19.90 1.16
C PHE A 108 -1.24 -19.39 0.01
N GLY A 109 -1.39 -18.12 -0.36
CA GLY A 109 -0.76 -17.58 -1.57
C GLY A 109 0.77 -17.51 -1.54
N LEU A 110 1.38 -17.45 -0.35
CA LEU A 110 2.85 -17.45 -0.18
C LEU A 110 3.46 -18.86 -0.14
N LYS A 111 2.64 -19.92 -0.01
CA LYS A 111 3.10 -21.32 0.09
C LYS A 111 2.97 -22.12 -1.21
N ILE A 112 2.29 -21.58 -2.22
CA ILE A 112 2.12 -22.24 -3.52
C ILE A 112 3.35 -21.92 -4.37
N ASP A 113 3.99 -22.94 -4.95
CA ASP A 113 5.23 -22.83 -5.75
C ASP A 113 5.12 -21.82 -6.92
N ASP A 114 3.90 -21.53 -7.39
CA ASP A 114 3.57 -20.46 -8.37
C ASP A 114 3.08 -19.16 -7.71
N GLY A 115 3.77 -18.68 -6.67
CA GLY A 115 3.38 -17.51 -5.87
C GLY A 115 3.07 -16.23 -6.69
N LEU A 116 3.61 -16.09 -7.90
CA LEU A 116 3.33 -14.99 -8.82
C LEU A 116 1.86 -14.93 -9.28
N ILE A 117 1.24 -16.08 -9.59
CA ILE A 117 -0.15 -16.13 -10.07
C ILE A 117 -1.10 -15.79 -8.92
N SER A 118 -0.87 -16.37 -7.74
CA SER A 118 -1.68 -16.11 -6.55
C SER A 118 -1.64 -14.63 -6.14
N ILE A 119 -0.46 -14.00 -6.20
CA ILE A 119 -0.31 -12.56 -5.95
C ILE A 119 -1.13 -11.74 -6.94
N ARG A 120 -1.05 -12.03 -8.25
CA ARG A 120 -1.80 -11.31 -9.29
C ARG A 120 -3.31 -11.46 -9.14
N ILE A 121 -3.80 -12.68 -8.84
CA ILE A 121 -5.23 -12.93 -8.61
C ILE A 121 -5.70 -12.14 -7.39
N SER A 122 -4.97 -12.23 -6.29
CA SER A 122 -5.32 -11.47 -5.08
C SER A 122 -5.37 -9.97 -5.34
N GLN A 123 -4.43 -9.46 -6.16
CA GLN A 123 -4.39 -8.07 -6.59
C GLN A 123 -5.63 -7.67 -7.38
N LEU A 124 -5.95 -8.43 -8.43
CA LEU A 124 -7.09 -8.18 -9.28
C LEU A 124 -8.41 -8.19 -8.48
N VAL A 125 -8.58 -9.12 -7.53
CA VAL A 125 -9.81 -9.23 -6.74
C VAL A 125 -10.08 -7.97 -5.92
N TRP A 126 -9.09 -7.47 -5.19
CA TRP A 126 -9.31 -6.26 -4.39
C TRP A 126 -9.39 -4.99 -5.27
N GLU A 127 -8.69 -4.93 -6.40
CA GLU A 127 -8.82 -3.83 -7.38
C GLU A 127 -10.26 -3.73 -7.93
N ILE A 128 -10.85 -4.87 -8.29
CA ILE A 128 -12.26 -4.94 -8.72
C ILE A 128 -13.18 -4.50 -7.57
N CYS A 129 -12.95 -4.95 -6.34
CA CYS A 129 -13.75 -4.54 -5.19
C CYS A 129 -13.72 -3.01 -4.98
N ILE A 130 -12.56 -2.38 -5.17
CA ILE A 130 -12.41 -0.93 -5.11
C ILE A 130 -13.20 -0.25 -6.22
N ALA A 131 -13.03 -0.69 -7.48
CA ALA A 131 -13.69 -0.08 -8.63
C ALA A 131 -15.23 -0.19 -8.52
N VAL A 132 -15.74 -1.37 -8.14
CA VAL A 132 -17.17 -1.59 -7.92
C VAL A 132 -17.69 -0.76 -6.74
N SER A 133 -16.89 -0.59 -5.69
CA SER A 133 -17.25 0.27 -4.56
C SER A 133 -17.37 1.74 -4.97
N ALA A 134 -16.41 2.25 -5.72
CA ALA A 134 -16.45 3.61 -6.26
C ALA A 134 -17.69 3.81 -7.13
N TYR A 135 -17.95 2.89 -8.07
CA TYR A 135 -19.16 2.90 -8.90
C TYR A 135 -20.44 2.97 -8.05
N LYS A 136 -20.57 2.05 -7.08
CA LYS A 136 -21.77 1.95 -6.24
C LYS A 136 -22.01 3.22 -5.44
N LEU A 137 -20.96 3.76 -4.82
CA LEU A 137 -21.06 4.96 -3.99
C LEU A 137 -21.33 6.23 -4.81
N ILE A 138 -20.73 6.36 -5.99
CA ILE A 138 -21.04 7.45 -6.94
C ILE A 138 -22.51 7.40 -7.35
N LYS A 139 -23.03 6.20 -7.61
CA LYS A 139 -24.40 5.98 -8.08
C LYS A 139 -25.45 6.19 -6.99
N THR A 140 -25.23 5.62 -5.81
CA THR A 140 -26.29 5.51 -4.78
C THR A 140 -26.17 6.54 -3.66
N ALA A 141 -25.01 7.15 -3.49
CA ALA A 141 -24.74 8.03 -2.35
C ALA A 141 -24.28 9.43 -2.74
N ASP A 142 -24.36 9.79 -4.02
CA ASP A 142 -23.95 11.09 -4.58
C ASP A 142 -22.52 11.49 -4.18
N PHE A 143 -21.58 10.57 -4.32
CA PHE A 143 -20.19 10.83 -3.99
C PHE A 143 -19.56 11.79 -5.02
N GLY A 144 -18.74 12.72 -4.54
CA GLY A 144 -17.86 13.57 -5.36
C GLY A 144 -16.38 13.20 -5.17
N TYR A 145 -15.48 14.03 -5.72
CA TYR A 145 -14.02 13.78 -5.66
C TYR A 145 -13.46 13.69 -4.23
N GLY A 146 -13.93 14.54 -3.31
CA GLY A 146 -13.53 14.44 -1.90
C GLY A 146 -13.92 13.10 -1.29
N ASN A 147 -15.12 12.60 -1.60
CA ASN A 147 -15.54 11.29 -1.10
C ASN A 147 -14.72 10.14 -1.72
N LEU A 148 -14.33 10.26 -3.00
CA LEU A 148 -13.43 9.30 -3.63
C LEU A 148 -12.03 9.31 -2.99
N PHE A 149 -11.50 10.49 -2.65
CA PHE A 149 -10.25 10.58 -1.90
C PHE A 149 -10.33 9.80 -0.58
N PHE A 150 -11.37 10.04 0.20
CA PHE A 150 -11.56 9.32 1.47
C PHE A 150 -11.78 7.81 1.27
N LEU A 151 -12.48 7.40 0.21
CA LEU A 151 -12.64 5.98 -0.15
C LEU A 151 -11.28 5.33 -0.44
N GLY A 152 -10.39 6.03 -1.15
CA GLY A 152 -9.02 5.56 -1.40
C GLY A 152 -8.20 5.42 -0.11
N VAL A 153 -8.31 6.37 0.82
CA VAL A 153 -7.68 6.27 2.15
C VAL A 153 -8.23 5.06 2.92
N LEU A 154 -9.55 4.88 2.93
CA LEU A 154 -10.21 3.74 3.60
C LEU A 154 -9.69 2.40 3.06
N TYR A 155 -9.70 2.22 1.73
CA TYR A 155 -9.21 0.98 1.12
C TYR A 155 -7.70 0.79 1.28
N SER A 156 -6.91 1.87 1.28
CA SER A 156 -5.47 1.81 1.55
C SER A 156 -5.20 1.26 2.95
N LEU A 157 -5.91 1.75 3.96
CA LEU A 157 -5.80 1.27 5.34
C LEU A 157 -6.30 -0.18 5.48
N VAL A 158 -7.43 -0.53 4.85
CA VAL A 158 -7.97 -1.89 4.89
C VAL A 158 -7.04 -2.91 4.24
N ILE A 159 -6.56 -2.64 3.02
CA ILE A 159 -5.78 -3.61 2.24
C ILE A 159 -4.32 -3.55 2.62
N HIS A 160 -3.69 -2.38 2.49
CA HIS A 160 -2.26 -2.23 2.69
C HIS A 160 -1.90 -2.05 4.16
N GLY A 161 -2.76 -1.42 4.97
CA GLY A 161 -2.59 -1.41 6.42
C GLY A 161 -2.64 -2.82 6.99
N LEU A 162 -3.60 -3.66 6.58
CA LEU A 162 -3.64 -5.07 7.01
C LEU A 162 -2.41 -5.86 6.53
N LYS A 163 -1.98 -5.68 5.27
CA LYS A 163 -0.72 -6.28 4.76
C LYS A 163 0.49 -5.85 5.58
N ALA A 164 0.58 -4.58 5.96
CA ALA A 164 1.66 -4.05 6.77
C ALA A 164 1.64 -4.62 8.20
N THR A 165 0.47 -4.65 8.84
CA THR A 165 0.29 -5.25 10.17
C THR A 165 0.66 -6.73 10.20
N VAL A 166 0.20 -7.53 9.22
CA VAL A 166 0.56 -8.95 9.12
C VAL A 166 2.07 -9.13 8.96
N ARG A 167 2.71 -8.34 8.08
CA ARG A 167 4.17 -8.37 7.90
C ARG A 167 4.94 -7.98 9.16
N TYR A 168 4.41 -7.01 9.91
CA TYR A 168 5.02 -6.60 11.16
C TYR A 168 4.97 -7.71 12.21
N LEU A 169 3.76 -8.23 12.46
CA LEU A 169 3.50 -9.16 13.56
C LEU A 169 4.06 -10.56 13.30
N PHE A 170 4.05 -11.02 12.05
CA PHE A 170 4.39 -12.41 11.71
C PHE A 170 5.69 -12.61 10.92
N TYR A 171 6.28 -11.53 10.37
CA TYR A 171 7.47 -11.63 9.50
C TYR A 171 8.60 -10.67 9.91
N GLU A 172 8.53 -10.13 11.13
CA GLU A 172 9.57 -9.33 11.81
C GLU A 172 10.15 -8.19 10.96
N LYS A 173 9.29 -7.48 10.22
CA LYS A 173 9.74 -6.40 9.34
C LYS A 173 9.98 -5.09 10.08
N THR A 174 10.90 -4.29 9.56
CA THR A 174 11.27 -2.97 10.10
C THR A 174 10.22 -1.94 9.76
N PHE A 175 10.19 -0.82 10.50
CA PHE A 175 9.20 0.25 10.28
C PHE A 175 9.30 0.84 8.86
N LEU A 176 10.50 1.20 8.41
CA LEU A 176 10.69 1.77 7.06
C LEU A 176 10.23 0.84 5.95
N TYR A 177 10.54 -0.45 6.07
CA TYR A 177 10.09 -1.44 5.08
C TYR A 177 8.56 -1.49 5.00
N LEU A 178 7.88 -1.40 6.14
CA LEU A 178 6.42 -1.40 6.17
C LEU A 178 5.83 -0.10 5.62
N ALA A 179 6.43 1.04 5.98
CA ALA A 179 6.03 2.34 5.47
C ALA A 179 6.17 2.40 3.94
N ASP A 180 7.31 1.97 3.38
CA ASP A 180 7.55 1.90 1.94
C ASP A 180 6.48 1.05 1.24
N ARG A 181 6.24 -0.18 1.73
CA ARG A 181 5.27 -1.09 1.12
C ARG A 181 3.83 -0.63 1.29
N PHE A 182 3.52 0.04 2.39
CA PHE A 182 2.22 0.67 2.61
C PHE A 182 2.02 1.82 1.62
N LEU A 183 2.99 2.72 1.47
CA LEU A 183 2.90 3.87 0.59
C LEU A 183 2.78 3.45 -0.88
N TYR A 184 3.62 2.52 -1.34
CA TYR A 184 3.56 2.01 -2.71
C TYR A 184 2.19 1.40 -3.03
N GLY A 185 1.69 0.55 -2.12
CA GLY A 185 0.38 -0.06 -2.29
C GLY A 185 -0.78 0.93 -2.21
N SER A 186 -0.70 1.87 -1.26
CA SER A 186 -1.71 2.92 -1.10
C SER A 186 -1.75 3.82 -2.33
N LEU A 187 -0.60 4.13 -2.95
CA LEU A 187 -0.56 4.86 -4.20
C LEU A 187 -1.33 4.13 -5.31
N LEU A 188 -1.13 2.81 -5.43
CA LEU A 188 -1.89 2.00 -6.39
C LEU A 188 -3.40 2.04 -6.11
N VAL A 189 -3.82 1.89 -4.85
CA VAL A 189 -5.23 2.02 -4.45
C VAL A 189 -5.78 3.40 -4.83
N MET A 190 -5.04 4.46 -4.52
CA MET A 190 -5.44 5.84 -4.82
C MET A 190 -5.60 6.05 -6.32
N VAL A 191 -4.65 5.56 -7.13
CA VAL A 191 -4.73 5.62 -8.59
C VAL A 191 -5.96 4.86 -9.11
N THR A 192 -6.22 3.65 -8.62
CA THR A 192 -7.39 2.86 -9.02
C THR A 192 -8.70 3.57 -8.68
N VAL A 193 -8.82 4.13 -7.46
CA VAL A 193 -10.01 4.90 -7.06
C VAL A 193 -10.16 6.17 -7.87
N PHE A 194 -9.10 6.94 -8.06
CA PHE A 194 -9.19 8.23 -8.75
C PHE A 194 -9.41 8.08 -10.25
N ILE A 195 -8.66 7.21 -10.94
CA ILE A 195 -8.85 6.99 -12.37
C ILE A 195 -10.24 6.38 -12.62
N GLY A 196 -10.55 5.25 -11.95
CA GLY A 196 -11.84 4.58 -12.13
C GLY A 196 -13.02 5.43 -11.67
N GLY A 197 -12.90 6.05 -10.49
CA GLY A 197 -13.93 6.94 -9.93
C GLY A 197 -14.15 8.20 -10.76
N SER A 198 -13.10 8.81 -11.31
CA SER A 198 -13.24 9.97 -12.22
C SER A 198 -14.00 9.60 -13.48
N MET A 199 -13.74 8.43 -14.06
CA MET A 199 -14.49 7.93 -15.22
C MET A 199 -15.99 7.79 -14.89
N PHE A 200 -16.31 7.19 -13.74
CA PHE A 200 -17.71 7.05 -13.31
C PHE A 200 -18.38 8.39 -13.03
N LEU A 201 -17.68 9.35 -12.40
CA LEU A 201 -18.20 10.70 -12.20
C LEU A 201 -18.49 11.40 -13.53
N PHE A 202 -17.58 11.28 -14.50
CA PHE A 202 -17.78 11.81 -15.85
C PHE A 202 -19.03 11.19 -16.52
N PHE A 203 -19.19 9.86 -16.44
CA PHE A 203 -20.38 9.19 -16.98
C PHE A 203 -21.68 9.61 -16.28
N ARG A 204 -21.64 9.87 -14.97
CA ARG A 204 -22.79 10.40 -14.23
C ARG A 204 -23.15 11.81 -14.70
N GLN A 205 -22.16 12.69 -14.87
CA GLN A 205 -22.38 14.04 -15.39
C GLN A 205 -22.97 14.04 -16.81
N LYS A 206 -22.55 13.07 -17.65
CA LYS A 206 -23.11 12.84 -18.98
C LYS A 206 -24.47 12.11 -18.97
N LYS A 207 -25.02 11.80 -17.79
CA LYS A 207 -26.28 11.06 -17.59
C LYS A 207 -26.29 9.66 -18.21
N ILE A 208 -25.11 9.07 -18.44
CA ILE A 208 -24.94 7.69 -18.95
C ILE A 208 -25.26 6.70 -17.83
N ILE A 209 -24.81 7.01 -16.61
CA ILE A 209 -25.21 6.32 -15.40
C ILE A 209 -26.08 7.26 -14.56
N LYS A 210 -27.20 6.75 -14.06
CA LYS A 210 -28.12 7.48 -13.17
C LYS A 210 -27.61 7.44 -11.75
#